data_AF-A0A7J8QVN6-F1
#
_entry.id   AF-A0A7J8QVN6-F1
#
_cell.length_a   1.000
_cell.length_b   1.000
_cell.length_c   1.000
_cell.angle_alpha   90.00
_cell.angle_beta   90.00
_cell.angle_gamma   90.00
#
_symmetry.space_group_name_H-M   'P 1'
#
loop_
_entity.id
_entity.type
_entity.pdbx_description
1 polymer ?
#
loop_
_entity_poly.entity_id
_entity_poly.type
_entity_poly.pdbx_seq_one_letter_code
_entity_poly.pdbx_strand_id
1 'polypeptide(L)'
;MNPVHFQPAPPPPWFPMLPPEPPNSSTFWETRNVRDRLRELQDTLNLANAVQKELEILTMIKDGSMDPSVSEFLKYLEDRRIDLETQELLSVEAANALMSKLRAQLEPFRYVADEGIPWEEKSAVARLTNKIKKSKRNNLWRKRKRKRIAELLAKEHEQFDQADREADEWRAREIAKDIASRKVEKMKEIAKLKAKEEKKRLESELELVLMVEKLQELRSMRIQKLKKQ
;
A
#
# COMPACT_ATOMS: atom_id res chain seq x y z
N MET A 1 -15.64 -90.52 -7.74
CA MET A 1 -15.87 -89.30 -8.54
C MET A 1 -14.92 -88.23 -8.01
N ASN A 2 -13.86 -87.89 -8.75
CA ASN A 2 -12.93 -86.81 -8.38
C ASN A 2 -13.55 -85.45 -8.75
N PRO A 3 -13.32 -84.38 -7.97
CA PRO A 3 -13.81 -83.05 -8.31
C PRO A 3 -12.98 -82.47 -9.47
N VAL A 4 -13.67 -81.97 -10.48
CA VAL A 4 -13.05 -81.27 -11.62
C VAL A 4 -12.59 -79.89 -11.15
N HIS A 5 -11.28 -79.64 -11.22
CA HIS A 5 -10.72 -78.31 -11.00
C HIS A 5 -11.11 -77.37 -12.14
N PHE A 6 -11.91 -76.35 -11.84
CA PHE A 6 -12.11 -75.21 -12.75
C PHE A 6 -10.80 -74.44 -12.86
N GLN A 7 -10.18 -74.44 -14.04
CA GLN A 7 -9.16 -73.45 -14.38
C GLN A 7 -9.86 -72.22 -14.97
N PRO A 8 -9.62 -71.00 -14.45
CA PRO A 8 -10.10 -69.79 -15.09
C PRO A 8 -9.34 -69.57 -16.40
N ALA A 9 -10.07 -69.32 -17.48
CA ALA A 9 -9.49 -68.93 -18.76
C ALA A 9 -8.69 -67.61 -18.60
N PRO A 10 -7.56 -67.44 -19.31
CA PRO A 10 -6.83 -66.19 -19.28
C PRO A 10 -7.74 -65.05 -19.80
N PRO A 11 -7.77 -63.88 -19.14
CA PRO A 11 -8.54 -62.76 -19.61
C PRO A 11 -8.07 -62.37 -21.02
N PRO A 12 -8.99 -61.95 -21.92
CA PRO A 12 -8.61 -61.52 -23.26
C PRO A 12 -7.56 -60.41 -23.17
N PRO A 13 -6.58 -60.36 -24.09
CA PRO A 13 -5.57 -59.30 -24.10
C PRO A 13 -6.28 -57.96 -24.25
N TRP A 14 -6.24 -57.17 -23.18
CA TRP A 14 -6.74 -55.81 -23.17
C TRP A 14 -5.90 -55.05 -24.18
N PHE A 15 -6.47 -54.71 -25.34
CA PHE A 15 -5.88 -53.70 -26.20
C PHE A 15 -5.58 -52.48 -25.32
N PRO A 16 -4.41 -51.84 -25.43
CA PRO A 16 -4.21 -50.53 -24.81
C PRO A 16 -5.31 -49.62 -25.37
N MET A 17 -6.37 -49.39 -24.60
CA MET A 17 -7.30 -48.34 -24.90
C MET A 17 -6.46 -47.06 -24.85
N LEU A 18 -6.14 -46.52 -26.02
CA LEU A 18 -5.64 -45.16 -26.13
C LEU A 18 -6.58 -44.31 -25.27
N PRO A 19 -6.05 -43.44 -24.38
CA PRO A 19 -6.90 -42.49 -23.67
C PRO A 19 -7.78 -41.82 -24.73
N PRO A 20 -9.11 -41.71 -24.50
CA PRO A 20 -9.95 -40.91 -25.37
C PRO A 20 -9.22 -39.58 -25.58
N GLU A 21 -8.93 -39.25 -26.83
CA GLU A 21 -8.30 -37.99 -27.18
C GLU A 21 -9.12 -36.90 -26.47
N PRO A 22 -8.53 -36.12 -25.54
CA PRO A 22 -9.31 -35.23 -24.72
C PRO A 22 -10.10 -34.31 -25.65
N PRO A 23 -11.42 -34.18 -25.46
CA PRO A 23 -12.22 -33.40 -26.38
C PRO A 23 -11.61 -32.00 -26.48
N ASN A 24 -11.49 -31.49 -27.70
CA ASN A 24 -10.89 -30.19 -28.02
C ASN A 24 -11.49 -29.02 -27.20
N SER A 25 -12.65 -29.24 -26.57
CA SER A 25 -13.32 -28.37 -25.60
C SER A 25 -12.59 -28.18 -24.26
N SER A 26 -11.66 -29.07 -23.87
CA SER A 26 -10.86 -28.87 -22.64
C SER A 26 -9.99 -27.62 -22.69
N THR A 27 -9.63 -27.13 -23.88
CA THR A 27 -8.85 -25.91 -24.05
C THR A 27 -9.66 -24.66 -23.70
N PHE A 28 -10.98 -24.70 -23.82
CA PHE A 28 -11.85 -23.57 -23.48
C PHE A 28 -11.65 -23.14 -22.03
N TRP A 29 -11.58 -24.10 -21.09
CA TRP A 29 -11.42 -23.87 -19.65
C TRP A 29 -10.01 -23.45 -19.21
N GLU A 30 -9.09 -23.25 -20.15
CA GLU A 30 -7.81 -22.63 -19.84
C GLU A 30 -7.99 -21.15 -19.43
N THR A 31 -7.21 -20.71 -18.45
CA THR A 31 -7.40 -19.39 -17.83
C THR A 31 -7.30 -18.23 -18.82
N ARG A 32 -6.47 -18.34 -19.87
CA ARG A 32 -6.37 -17.32 -20.92
C ARG A 32 -7.60 -17.33 -21.82
N ASN A 33 -7.97 -18.51 -22.32
CA ASN A 33 -9.10 -18.69 -23.23
C ASN A 33 -10.42 -18.26 -22.57
N VAL A 34 -10.70 -18.67 -21.33
CA VAL A 34 -11.89 -18.19 -20.60
C VAL A 34 -11.88 -16.67 -20.44
N ARG A 35 -10.72 -16.07 -20.13
CA ARG A 35 -10.61 -14.61 -19.97
C ARG A 35 -10.89 -13.87 -21.27
N ASP A 36 -10.34 -14.35 -22.38
CA ASP A 36 -10.51 -13.70 -23.67
C ASP A 36 -11.95 -13.86 -24.17
N ARG A 37 -12.57 -15.03 -23.98
CA ARG A 37 -13.99 -15.26 -24.27
C ARG A 37 -14.92 -14.39 -23.43
N LEU A 38 -14.63 -14.21 -22.14
CA LEU A 38 -15.41 -13.29 -21.29
C LEU A 38 -15.25 -11.83 -21.74
N ARG A 39 -14.09 -11.44 -22.27
CA ARG A 39 -13.88 -10.09 -22.82
C ARG A 39 -14.71 -9.89 -24.09
N GLU A 40 -14.62 -10.83 -25.04
CA GLU A 40 -15.42 -10.79 -26.26
C GLU A 40 -16.92 -10.77 -25.96
N LEU A 41 -17.38 -11.51 -24.94
CA LEU A 41 -18.77 -11.49 -24.49
C LEU A 41 -19.15 -10.11 -23.94
N GLN A 42 -18.29 -9.50 -23.14
CA GLN A 42 -18.51 -8.15 -22.61
C GLN A 42 -18.62 -7.11 -23.73
N ASP A 43 -17.77 -7.20 -24.75
CA ASP A 43 -17.79 -6.29 -25.91
C ASP A 43 -19.07 -6.48 -26.73
N THR A 44 -19.50 -7.74 -26.98
CA THR A 44 -20.78 -8.01 -27.64
C THR A 44 -21.97 -7.48 -26.82
N LEU A 45 -21.95 -7.61 -25.48
CA LEU A 45 -23.00 -7.06 -24.61
C LEU A 45 -23.06 -5.53 -24.65
N ASN A 46 -21.90 -4.86 -24.67
CA ASN A 46 -21.86 -3.40 -24.80
C ASN A 46 -22.48 -2.95 -26.12
N LEU A 47 -22.19 -3.67 -27.22
CA LEU A 47 -22.78 -3.39 -28.53
C LEU A 47 -24.29 -3.69 -28.56
N ALA A 48 -24.73 -4.79 -27.94
CA ALA A 48 -26.16 -5.12 -27.82
C ALA A 48 -26.92 -4.05 -27.04
N ASN A 49 -26.35 -3.52 -25.94
CA ASN A 49 -26.94 -2.42 -25.18
C ASN A 49 -27.04 -1.12 -26.02
N ALA A 50 -26.06 -0.86 -26.89
CA ALA A 50 -26.12 0.30 -27.79
C ALA A 50 -27.25 0.15 -28.82
N VAL A 51 -27.35 -1.01 -29.47
CA VAL A 51 -28.43 -1.30 -30.43
C VAL A 51 -29.80 -1.30 -29.73
N GLN A 52 -29.89 -1.79 -28.50
CA GLN A 52 -31.12 -1.71 -27.71
C GLN A 52 -31.59 -0.27 -27.53
N LYS A 53 -30.69 0.64 -27.10
CA LYS A 53 -31.03 2.07 -26.94
C LYS A 53 -31.46 2.71 -28.26
N GLU A 54 -30.83 2.33 -29.36
CA GLU A 54 -31.20 2.80 -30.68
C GLU A 54 -32.61 2.36 -31.08
N LEU A 55 -32.95 1.08 -30.85
CA LEU A 55 -34.30 0.56 -31.07
C LEU A 55 -35.34 1.20 -30.14
N GLU A 56 -34.97 1.54 -28.91
CA GLU A 56 -35.83 2.29 -27.98
C GLU A 56 -36.14 3.69 -28.53
N ILE A 57 -35.14 4.40 -29.06
CA ILE A 57 -35.33 5.71 -29.70
C ILE A 57 -36.21 5.59 -30.96
N LEU A 58 -35.99 4.59 -31.80
CA LEU A 58 -36.83 4.34 -32.98
C LEU A 58 -38.29 4.08 -32.60
N THR A 59 -38.52 3.36 -31.50
CA THR A 59 -39.87 3.14 -30.95
C THR A 59 -40.49 4.45 -30.47
N MET A 60 -39.72 5.26 -29.73
CA MET A 60 -40.15 6.59 -29.27
C MET A 60 -40.53 7.53 -30.42
N ILE A 61 -39.80 7.48 -31.55
CA ILE A 61 -40.12 8.24 -32.76
C ILE A 61 -41.48 7.80 -33.32
N LYS A 62 -41.73 6.49 -33.41
CA LYS A 62 -43.02 5.94 -33.87
C LYS A 62 -44.18 6.31 -32.96
N ASP A 63 -43.93 6.38 -31.66
CA ASP A 63 -44.92 6.78 -30.66
C ASP A 63 -45.14 8.30 -30.58
N GLY A 64 -44.41 9.10 -31.37
CA GLY A 64 -44.54 10.55 -31.45
C GLY A 64 -43.93 11.31 -30.26
N SER A 65 -42.99 10.69 -29.53
CA SER A 65 -42.28 11.31 -28.41
C SER A 65 -41.31 12.41 -28.85
N MET A 66 -41.26 13.51 -28.10
CA MET A 66 -40.36 14.66 -28.31
C MET A 66 -39.19 14.71 -27.32
N ASP A 67 -38.71 13.55 -26.86
CA ASP A 67 -37.55 13.49 -25.97
C ASP A 67 -36.30 14.10 -26.66
N PRO A 68 -35.40 14.82 -25.94
CA PRO A 68 -34.21 15.41 -26.54
C PRO A 68 -33.32 14.39 -27.27
N SER A 69 -33.32 13.13 -26.82
CA SER A 69 -32.58 12.03 -27.47
C SER A 69 -33.12 11.70 -28.88
N VAL A 70 -34.43 11.83 -29.09
CA VAL A 70 -35.08 11.64 -30.38
C VAL A 70 -34.65 12.74 -31.36
N SER A 71 -34.65 13.99 -30.91
CA SER A 71 -34.23 15.13 -31.74
C SER A 71 -32.76 15.02 -32.16
N GLU A 72 -31.87 14.62 -31.24
CA GLU A 72 -30.45 14.40 -31.54
C GLU A 72 -30.26 13.25 -32.54
N PHE A 73 -31.01 12.16 -32.39
CA PHE A 73 -30.93 11.00 -33.29
C PHE A 73 -31.45 11.30 -34.69
N LEU A 74 -32.58 12.00 -34.82
CA LEU A 74 -33.11 12.41 -36.13
C LEU A 74 -32.13 13.35 -36.87
N LYS A 75 -31.53 14.29 -36.15
CA LYS A 75 -30.49 15.17 -36.71
C LYS A 75 -29.27 14.37 -37.19
N TYR A 76 -28.85 13.36 -36.42
CA TYR A 76 -27.76 12.47 -36.82
C TYR A 76 -28.08 11.70 -38.12
N LEU A 77 -29.31 11.21 -38.28
CA LEU A 77 -29.74 10.52 -39.51
C LEU A 77 -29.78 11.48 -40.70
N GLU A 78 -30.27 12.70 -40.51
CA GLU A 78 -30.30 13.75 -41.54
C GLU A 78 -28.88 14.13 -41.99
N ASP A 79 -27.95 14.35 -41.05
CA ASP A 79 -26.54 14.64 -41.33
C ASP A 79 -25.86 13.52 -42.13
N ARG A 80 -26.27 12.26 -41.89
CA ARG A 80 -25.76 11.07 -42.59
C ARG A 80 -26.52 10.72 -43.87
N ARG A 81 -27.63 11.41 -44.16
CA ARG A 81 -28.57 11.10 -45.26
C ARG A 81 -29.08 9.66 -45.21
N ILE A 82 -29.37 9.16 -44.00
CA ILE A 82 -29.94 7.83 -43.78
C ILE A 82 -31.44 7.98 -43.59
N ASP A 83 -32.21 7.16 -44.32
CA ASP A 83 -33.65 7.12 -44.17
C ASP A 83 -34.06 6.33 -42.92
N LEU A 84 -35.14 6.75 -42.26
CA LEU A 84 -35.59 6.16 -41.00
C LEU A 84 -35.99 4.69 -41.15
N GLU A 85 -36.68 4.32 -42.23
CA GLU A 85 -37.08 2.93 -42.49
C GLU A 85 -35.85 2.06 -42.76
N THR A 86 -34.86 2.61 -43.48
CA THR A 86 -33.58 1.91 -43.71
C THR A 86 -32.80 1.70 -42.42
N GLN A 87 -32.75 2.72 -41.54
CA GLN A 87 -32.09 2.59 -40.24
C GLN A 87 -32.79 1.54 -39.40
N GLU A 88 -34.12 1.58 -39.29
CA GLU A 88 -34.88 0.61 -38.50
C GLU A 88 -34.62 -0.84 -38.95
N LEU A 89 -34.65 -1.08 -40.26
CA LEU A 89 -34.35 -2.40 -40.82
C LEU A 89 -32.94 -2.87 -40.41
N LEU A 90 -31.94 -2.01 -40.54
CA LEU A 90 -30.55 -2.31 -40.17
C LEU A 90 -30.38 -2.57 -38.67
N SER A 91 -31.04 -1.79 -37.81
CA SER A 91 -30.95 -1.95 -36.35
C SER A 91 -31.59 -3.27 -35.90
N VAL A 92 -32.71 -3.67 -36.50
CA VAL A 92 -33.36 -4.97 -36.23
C VAL A 92 -32.50 -6.14 -36.72
N GLU A 93 -31.90 -6.03 -37.91
CA GLU A 93 -30.97 -7.05 -38.43
C GLU A 93 -29.72 -7.17 -37.53
N ALA A 94 -29.14 -6.05 -37.13
CA ALA A 94 -28.01 -6.00 -36.20
C ALA A 94 -28.37 -6.63 -34.85
N ALA A 95 -29.55 -6.36 -34.31
CA ALA A 95 -30.03 -6.97 -33.07
C ALA A 95 -30.16 -8.50 -33.20
N ASN A 96 -30.73 -9.00 -34.30
CA ASN A 96 -30.85 -10.43 -34.55
C ASN A 96 -29.48 -11.13 -34.71
N ALA A 97 -28.54 -10.48 -35.41
CA ALA A 97 -27.18 -10.98 -35.56
C ALA A 97 -26.43 -11.02 -34.21
N LEU A 98 -26.58 -9.98 -33.39
CA LEU A 98 -26.00 -9.91 -32.04
C LEU A 98 -26.61 -10.96 -31.11
N MET A 99 -27.93 -11.16 -31.14
CA MET A 99 -28.59 -12.21 -30.36
C MET A 99 -28.10 -13.60 -30.74
N SER A 100 -27.93 -13.88 -32.04
CA SER A 100 -27.36 -15.14 -32.53
C SER A 100 -25.93 -15.33 -32.07
N LYS A 101 -25.11 -14.26 -32.13
CA LYS A 101 -23.73 -14.26 -31.64
C LYS A 101 -23.66 -14.49 -30.13
N LEU A 102 -24.49 -13.82 -29.34
CA LEU A 102 -24.57 -13.99 -27.88
C LEU A 102 -24.94 -15.43 -27.52
N ARG A 103 -25.92 -16.04 -28.21
CA ARG A 103 -26.26 -17.46 -28.01
C ARG A 103 -25.05 -18.36 -28.27
N ALA A 104 -24.34 -18.16 -29.38
CA ALA A 104 -23.15 -18.94 -29.70
C ALA A 104 -22.01 -18.73 -28.68
N GLN A 105 -21.80 -17.51 -28.18
CA GLN A 105 -20.79 -17.20 -27.17
C GLN A 105 -21.15 -17.79 -25.79
N LEU A 106 -22.43 -17.93 -25.48
CA LEU A 106 -22.92 -18.50 -24.22
C LEU A 106 -22.97 -20.03 -24.23
N GLU A 107 -23.02 -20.65 -25.41
CA GLU A 107 -23.13 -22.11 -25.56
C GLU A 107 -22.06 -22.89 -24.74
N PRO A 108 -20.76 -22.52 -24.76
CA PRO A 108 -19.75 -23.21 -23.97
C PRO A 108 -19.94 -23.07 -22.45
N PHE A 109 -20.67 -22.06 -21.98
CA PHE A 109 -20.95 -21.85 -20.57
C PHE A 109 -22.19 -22.61 -20.09
N ARG A 110 -23.04 -23.10 -21.01
CA ARG A 110 -24.19 -23.94 -20.65
C ARG A 110 -23.76 -25.22 -19.94
N TYR A 111 -22.57 -25.73 -20.27
CA TYR A 111 -21.91 -26.86 -19.59
C TYR A 111 -21.51 -26.58 -18.13
N VAL A 112 -21.83 -25.42 -17.56
CA VAL A 112 -21.68 -25.17 -16.11
C VAL A 112 -23.00 -25.41 -15.36
N ALA A 113 -24.13 -25.25 -16.04
CA ALA A 113 -25.47 -25.24 -15.44
C ALA A 113 -26.26 -26.54 -15.68
N ASP A 114 -25.92 -27.32 -16.70
CA ASP A 114 -26.62 -28.57 -17.03
C ASP A 114 -26.14 -29.75 -16.14
N GLU A 115 -27.02 -30.67 -15.77
CA GLU A 115 -26.63 -31.86 -14.99
C GLU A 115 -26.08 -32.99 -15.89
N GLY A 116 -26.48 -33.05 -17.16
CA GLY A 116 -26.18 -34.12 -18.13
C GLY A 116 -24.78 -34.12 -18.78
N ILE A 117 -23.82 -33.38 -18.21
CA ILE A 117 -22.54 -33.07 -18.87
C ILE A 117 -21.52 -34.22 -18.76
N PRO A 118 -20.68 -34.44 -19.81
CA PRO A 118 -19.44 -35.20 -19.72
C PRO A 118 -18.55 -34.77 -18.55
N TRP A 119 -18.01 -35.74 -17.82
CA TRP A 119 -17.23 -35.48 -16.60
C TRP A 119 -15.93 -34.71 -16.88
N GLU A 120 -15.41 -34.77 -18.11
CA GLU A 120 -14.22 -34.07 -18.58
C GLU A 120 -14.37 -32.55 -18.43
N GLU A 121 -15.49 -32.00 -18.88
CA GLU A 121 -15.82 -30.57 -18.77
C GLU A 121 -15.97 -30.14 -17.31
N LYS A 122 -16.73 -30.93 -16.52
CA LYS A 122 -16.89 -30.70 -15.07
C LYS A 122 -15.53 -30.68 -14.36
N SER A 123 -14.63 -31.59 -14.72
CA SER A 123 -13.27 -31.65 -14.16
C SER A 123 -12.44 -30.42 -14.55
N ALA A 124 -12.57 -29.94 -15.79
CA ALA A 124 -11.86 -28.77 -16.29
C ALA A 124 -12.31 -27.50 -15.56
N VAL A 125 -13.62 -27.31 -15.38
CA VAL A 125 -14.22 -26.23 -14.58
C VAL A 125 -13.74 -26.30 -13.12
N ALA A 126 -13.73 -27.49 -12.52
CA ALA A 126 -13.26 -27.67 -11.15
C ALA A 126 -11.77 -27.31 -11.00
N ARG A 127 -10.91 -27.72 -11.96
CA ARG A 127 -9.48 -27.35 -11.99
C ARG A 127 -9.29 -25.85 -12.10
N LEU A 128 -10.02 -25.18 -13.00
CA LEU A 128 -9.97 -23.72 -13.16
C LEU A 128 -10.39 -23.01 -11.87
N THR A 129 -11.51 -23.44 -11.28
CA THR A 129 -12.02 -22.90 -10.01
C THR A 129 -10.98 -23.05 -8.89
N ASN A 130 -10.34 -24.22 -8.79
CA ASN A 130 -9.32 -24.47 -7.79
C ASN A 130 -8.06 -23.60 -8.02
N LYS A 131 -7.63 -23.43 -9.28
CA LYS A 131 -6.53 -22.50 -9.65
C LYS A 131 -6.85 -21.07 -9.21
N ILE A 132 -8.07 -20.58 -9.45
CA ILE A 132 -8.52 -19.23 -9.04
C ILE A 132 -8.49 -19.11 -7.50
N LYS A 133 -9.07 -20.07 -6.78
CA LYS A 133 -9.07 -20.08 -5.31
C LYS A 133 -7.65 -20.15 -4.73
N LYS A 134 -6.77 -20.98 -5.29
CA LYS A 134 -5.36 -21.10 -4.89
C LYS A 134 -4.62 -19.78 -5.12
N SER A 135 -4.82 -19.13 -6.27
CA SER A 135 -4.22 -17.84 -6.58
C SER A 135 -4.63 -16.76 -5.57
N LYS A 136 -5.93 -16.65 -5.25
CA LYS A 136 -6.44 -15.71 -4.23
C LYS A 136 -5.80 -15.95 -2.86
N ARG A 137 -5.76 -17.21 -2.39
CA ARG A 137 -5.12 -17.58 -1.11
C ARG A 137 -3.63 -17.24 -1.09
N ASN A 138 -2.90 -17.57 -2.16
CA ASN A 138 -1.47 -17.28 -2.27
C ASN A 138 -1.20 -15.77 -2.24
N ASN A 139 -2.01 -14.97 -2.94
CA ASN A 139 -1.85 -13.50 -2.92
C ASN A 139 -2.04 -12.94 -1.50
N LEU A 140 -3.09 -13.36 -0.79
CA LEU A 140 -3.33 -12.96 0.60
C LEU A 140 -2.18 -13.37 1.52
N TRP A 141 -1.69 -14.61 1.38
CA TRP A 141 -0.55 -15.09 2.16
C TRP A 141 0.71 -14.27 1.89
N ARG A 142 1.03 -13.98 0.62
CA ARG A 142 2.17 -13.14 0.24
C ARG A 142 2.05 -11.72 0.81
N LYS A 143 0.85 -11.13 0.78
CA LYS A 143 0.59 -9.82 1.42
C LYS A 143 0.86 -9.86 2.92
N ARG A 144 0.32 -10.86 3.64
CA ARG A 144 0.57 -11.03 5.08
C ARG A 144 2.05 -11.27 5.41
N LYS A 145 2.75 -12.05 4.58
CA LYS A 145 4.20 -12.28 4.75
C LYS A 145 4.98 -10.98 4.60
N ARG A 146 4.74 -10.20 3.54
CA ARG A 146 5.39 -8.90 3.35
C ARG A 146 5.12 -7.93 4.49
N LYS A 147 3.87 -7.88 4.98
CA LYS A 147 3.51 -7.03 6.13
C LYS A 147 4.33 -7.39 7.38
N ARG A 148 4.41 -8.68 7.73
CA ARG A 148 5.21 -9.13 8.89
C ARG A 148 6.70 -8.81 8.76
N ILE A 149 7.26 -8.93 7.55
CA ILE A 149 8.66 -8.56 7.28
C ILE A 149 8.87 -7.05 7.48
N ALA A 150 7.97 -6.23 6.93
CA ALA A 150 8.05 -4.77 7.09
C ALA A 150 7.91 -4.35 8.56
N GLU A 151 7.02 -4.99 9.33
CA GLU A 151 6.88 -4.76 10.78
C GLU A 151 8.17 -5.11 11.54
N LEU A 152 8.85 -6.20 11.18
CA LEU A 152 10.11 -6.60 11.80
C LEU A 152 11.23 -5.60 11.49
N LEU A 153 11.36 -5.19 10.23
CA LEU A 153 12.34 -4.19 9.80
C LEU A 153 12.08 -2.82 10.45
N ALA A 154 10.82 -2.42 10.58
CA ALA A 154 10.48 -1.17 11.26
C ALA A 154 10.90 -1.17 12.73
N LYS A 155 10.69 -2.29 13.44
CA LYS A 155 11.15 -2.45 14.83
C LYS A 155 12.68 -2.42 14.95
N GLU A 156 13.37 -3.02 14.00
CA GLU A 156 14.84 -3.00 13.95
C GLU A 156 15.36 -1.57 13.74
N HIS A 157 14.78 -0.82 12.80
CA HIS A 157 15.12 0.59 12.62
C HIS A 157 14.81 1.44 13.86
N GLU A 158 13.67 1.23 14.50
CA GLU A 158 13.30 1.95 15.73
C GLU A 158 14.31 1.69 16.87
N GLN A 159 14.88 0.48 16.95
CA GLN A 159 15.95 0.17 17.91
C GLN A 159 17.24 0.93 17.60
N PHE A 160 17.62 1.04 16.33
CA PHE A 160 18.78 1.84 15.94
C PHE A 160 18.56 3.33 16.23
N ASP A 161 17.39 3.86 15.87
CA ASP A 161 17.04 5.25 16.18
C ASP A 161 17.06 5.52 17.68
N GLN A 162 16.63 4.56 18.50
CA GLN A 162 16.69 4.67 19.96
C GLN A 162 18.14 4.67 20.47
N ALA A 163 19.00 3.79 19.96
CA ALA A 163 20.40 3.76 20.33
C ALA A 163 21.14 5.06 19.94
N ASP A 164 20.83 5.62 18.77
CA ASP A 164 21.39 6.89 18.32
C ASP A 164 20.95 8.04 19.24
N ARG A 165 19.65 8.11 19.58
CA ARG A 165 19.14 9.09 20.55
C ARG A 165 19.84 8.98 21.90
N GLU A 166 19.98 7.76 22.43
CA GLU A 166 20.67 7.53 23.70
C GLU A 166 22.14 7.95 23.66
N ALA A 167 22.83 7.67 22.56
CA ALA A 167 24.21 8.08 22.36
C ALA A 167 24.35 9.60 22.31
N ASP A 168 23.47 10.28 21.57
CA ASP A 168 23.46 11.75 21.49
C ASP A 168 23.12 12.39 22.84
N GLU A 169 22.14 11.85 23.56
CA GLU A 169 21.83 12.28 24.92
C GLU A 169 23.02 12.11 25.86
N TRP A 170 23.72 10.98 25.79
CA TRP A 170 24.89 10.73 26.61
C TRP A 170 26.01 11.73 26.31
N ARG A 171 26.29 11.97 25.02
CA ARG A 171 27.26 13.00 24.60
C ARG A 171 26.87 14.39 25.10
N ALA A 172 25.60 14.76 24.97
CA ALA A 172 25.11 16.05 25.45
C ALA A 172 25.31 16.21 26.97
N ARG A 173 25.05 15.15 27.75
CA ARG A 173 25.29 15.14 29.21
C ARG A 173 26.77 15.31 29.54
N GLU A 174 27.66 14.61 28.85
CA GLU A 174 29.10 14.73 29.11
C GLU A 174 29.65 16.11 28.72
N ILE A 175 29.20 16.68 27.60
CA ILE A 175 29.54 18.05 27.21
C ILE A 175 29.05 19.04 28.27
N ALA A 176 27.81 18.90 28.74
CA ALA A 176 27.26 19.77 29.78
C ALA A 176 28.07 19.67 31.09
N LYS A 177 28.47 18.46 31.46
CA LYS A 177 29.31 18.20 32.65
C LYS A 177 30.69 18.85 32.52
N ASP A 178 31.37 18.68 31.38
CA ASP A 178 32.67 19.32 31.13
C ASP A 178 32.55 20.86 31.17
N ILE A 179 31.52 21.43 30.52
CA ILE A 179 31.25 22.88 30.58
C ILE A 179 31.05 23.34 32.02
N ALA A 180 30.27 22.60 32.82
CA ALA A 180 30.02 22.94 34.23
C ALA A 180 31.31 22.87 35.05
N SER A 181 32.11 21.81 34.91
CA SER A 181 33.40 21.67 35.59
C SER A 181 34.36 22.81 35.23
N ARG A 182 34.48 23.16 33.95
CA ARG A 182 35.30 24.31 33.51
C ARG A 182 34.82 25.63 34.09
N LYS A 183 33.51 25.84 34.21
CA LYS A 183 32.93 27.05 34.80
C LYS A 183 33.25 27.14 36.29
N VAL A 184 33.13 26.04 37.02
CA VAL A 184 33.52 25.97 38.44
C VAL A 184 34.99 26.27 38.63
N GLU A 185 35.87 25.72 37.79
CA GLU A 185 37.31 25.97 37.89
C GLU A 185 37.65 27.45 37.65
N LYS A 186 37.04 28.08 36.62
CA LYS A 186 37.15 29.53 36.40
C LYS A 186 36.63 30.35 37.58
N MET A 187 35.51 29.95 38.20
CA MET A 187 34.99 30.64 39.39
C MET A 187 35.95 30.55 40.57
N LYS A 188 36.61 29.40 40.78
CA LYS A 188 37.66 29.26 41.82
C LYS A 188 38.85 30.17 41.54
N GLU A 189 39.29 30.29 40.29
CA GLU A 189 40.36 31.21 39.90
C GLU A 189 40.00 32.66 40.20
N ILE A 190 38.79 33.09 39.83
CA ILE A 190 38.27 34.43 40.13
C ILE A 190 38.21 34.66 41.65
N ALA A 191 37.73 33.69 42.43
CA ALA A 191 37.68 33.80 43.89
C ALA A 191 39.07 33.94 44.51
N LYS A 192 40.07 33.17 44.02
CA LYS A 192 41.46 33.30 44.46
C LYS A 192 42.04 34.67 44.13
N LEU A 193 41.76 35.22 42.95
CA LEU A 193 42.21 36.57 42.57
C LEU A 193 41.58 37.64 43.45
N LYS A 194 40.27 37.60 43.67
CA LYS A 194 39.57 38.52 44.57
C LYS A 194 40.11 38.48 46.00
N ALA A 195 40.37 37.28 46.54
CA ALA A 195 40.95 37.14 47.88
C ALA A 195 42.35 37.76 47.97
N LYS A 196 43.17 37.64 46.92
CA LYS A 196 44.49 38.29 46.86
C LYS A 196 44.38 39.81 46.78
N GLU A 197 43.45 40.33 45.99
CA GLU A 197 43.20 41.77 45.87
C GLU A 197 42.70 42.36 47.20
N GLU A 198 41.76 41.69 47.86
CA GLU A 198 41.25 42.11 49.16
C GLU A 198 42.33 42.06 50.24
N LYS A 199 43.18 41.02 50.25
CA LYS A 199 44.34 40.98 51.15
C LYS A 199 45.25 42.19 50.96
N LYS A 200 45.59 42.54 49.71
CA LYS A 200 46.41 43.73 49.41
C LYS A 200 45.73 45.02 49.86
N ARG A 201 44.41 45.15 49.66
CA ARG A 201 43.63 46.30 50.11
C ARG A 201 43.72 46.45 51.64
N LEU A 202 43.47 45.37 52.38
CA LEU A 202 43.54 45.36 53.85
C LEU A 202 44.95 45.64 54.38
N GLU A 203 45.99 45.13 53.72
CA GLU A 203 47.39 45.46 54.05
C GLU A 203 47.67 46.96 53.91
N SER A 204 47.20 47.59 52.83
CA SER A 204 47.36 49.04 52.63
C SER A 204 46.56 49.90 53.62
N GLU A 205 45.35 49.44 54.01
CA GLU A 205 44.55 50.10 55.04
C GLU A 205 45.22 50.00 56.41
N LEU A 206 45.79 48.84 56.75
CA LEU A 206 46.54 48.63 57.99
C LEU A 206 47.79 49.52 58.05
N GLU A 207 48.56 49.61 56.95
CA GLU A 207 49.73 50.48 56.86
C GLU A 207 49.36 51.96 57.10
N LEU A 208 48.24 52.42 56.53
CA LEU A 208 47.73 53.77 56.77
C LEU A 208 47.35 53.99 58.24
N VAL A 209 46.63 53.05 58.86
CA VAL A 209 46.26 53.13 60.28
C VAL A 209 47.52 53.21 61.16
N LEU A 210 48.51 52.37 60.91
CA LEU A 210 49.80 52.39 61.62
C LEU A 210 50.53 53.74 61.46
N MET A 211 50.50 54.34 60.27
CA MET A 211 51.06 55.69 60.07
C MET A 211 50.31 56.75 60.89
N VAL A 212 48.98 56.68 60.93
CA VAL A 212 48.14 57.61 61.71
C VAL A 212 48.41 57.46 63.21
N GLU A 213 48.52 56.24 63.73
CA GLU A 213 48.88 55.98 65.13
C GLU A 213 50.24 56.59 65.48
N LYS A 214 51.27 56.35 64.67
CA LYS A 214 52.60 56.98 64.86
C LYS A 214 52.54 58.51 64.85
N LEU A 215 51.74 59.11 63.96
CA LEU A 215 51.54 60.57 63.94
C LEU A 215 50.84 61.07 65.21
N GLN A 216 49.86 60.33 65.73
CA GLN A 216 49.18 60.64 66.99
C GLN A 216 50.13 60.53 68.20
N GLU A 217 51.01 59.53 68.23
CA GLU A 217 52.07 59.39 69.24
C GLU A 217 53.02 60.59 69.20
N LEU A 218 53.53 60.97 68.02
CA LEU A 218 54.38 62.15 67.83
C LEU A 218 53.68 63.44 68.28
N ARG A 219 52.39 63.60 67.94
CA ARG A 219 51.57 64.74 68.38
C ARG A 219 51.43 64.76 69.90
N SER A 220 51.18 63.62 70.53
CA SER A 220 51.06 63.48 71.98
C SER A 220 52.38 63.87 72.68
N MET A 221 53.52 63.37 72.18
CA MET A 221 54.84 63.76 72.69
C MET A 221 55.10 65.27 72.51
N ARG A 222 54.72 65.86 71.38
CA ARG A 222 54.85 67.32 71.16
C ARG A 222 54.00 68.13 72.13
N ILE A 223 52.75 67.74 72.36
CA ILE A 223 51.86 68.40 73.33
C ILE A 223 52.45 68.29 74.74
N GLN A 224 52.95 67.11 75.14
CA GLN A 224 53.62 66.93 76.43
C GLN A 224 54.87 67.81 76.57
N LYS A 225 55.66 67.98 75.50
CA LYS A 225 56.81 68.91 75.49
C LYS A 225 56.38 70.36 75.66
N LEU A 226 55.36 70.81 74.93
CA LEU A 226 54.87 72.20 74.99
C LEU A 226 54.23 72.56 76.33
N LYS A 227 53.60 71.62 77.04
CA LYS A 227 53.04 71.84 78.39
C LYS A 227 54.08 71.96 79.50
N LYS A 228 55.35 71.61 79.23
CA LYS A 228 56.46 71.68 80.20
C LYS A 228 57.26 72.98 80.10
N GLN A 229 56.96 73.84 79.12
CA GLN A 229 57.42 75.23 79.05
C GLN A 229 56.39 76.15 79.69
#